data_AF-A0A1W6S5I4-F1
#
_entry.id   AF-A0A1W6S5I4-F1
#
_cell.length_a   1.000
_cell.length_b   1.000
_cell.length_c   1.000
_cell.angle_alpha   90.00
_cell.angle_beta   90.00
_cell.angle_gamma   90.00
#
_symmetry.space_group_name_H-M   'P 1'
#
loop_
_entity.id
_entity.type
_entity.pdbx_description
1 polymer ?
#
loop_
_entity_poly.entity_id
_entity_poly.type
_entity_poly.pdbx_seq_one_letter_code
_entity_poly.pdbx_strand_id
1 'polypeptide(L)'
;LRVVIPRFEELHKEGQAGQAILTQYTRYLTIALGLLQATTLVSLARSGMLFPSCQLPIVPEDNLWVIILMIFTLTAGTGLIMWMGELATERGVGNGMSLLIFVSIASGFPSAMGAIATSQGWGVFVGVILIGLAVIALVVFVEQSQRRIPVQYAKRMIGRRTVGGTSTYIPIKVNMAGVIPVIFASSMLALPSMVVQFNTRTDGTLPDWALWVQTNFSGSSPLYMVAYTLLTIGFT
;
A
#
# COMPACT_ATOMS: atom_id res chain seq x y z
N LEU A 1 15.60 2.20 0.84
CA LEU A 1 16.95 1.62 0.71
C LEU A 1 17.81 2.29 -0.36
N ARG A 2 17.28 2.56 -1.56
CA ARG A 2 18.03 3.21 -2.66
C ARG A 2 18.67 4.57 -2.33
N VAL A 3 18.00 5.39 -1.51
CA VAL A 3 18.49 6.73 -1.11
C VAL A 3 19.48 6.67 0.06
N VAL A 4 19.55 5.52 0.74
CA VAL A 4 20.33 5.36 1.98
C VAL A 4 21.63 4.58 1.73
N ILE A 5 21.65 3.69 0.73
CA ILE A 5 22.80 2.83 0.43
C ILE A 5 23.37 3.23 -0.95
N PRO A 6 24.56 3.87 -1.01
CA PRO A 6 25.11 4.42 -2.25
C PRO A 6 25.34 3.35 -3.33
N ARG A 7 25.65 2.12 -2.92
CA ARG A 7 25.80 0.98 -3.84
C ARG A 7 24.50 0.68 -4.62
N PHE A 8 23.32 0.82 -4.01
CA PHE A 8 22.06 0.64 -4.72
C PHE A 8 21.74 1.80 -5.67
N GLU A 9 22.30 2.98 -5.42
CA GLU A 9 22.20 4.11 -6.34
C GLU A 9 23.11 3.90 -7.57
N GLU A 10 24.33 3.40 -7.37
CA GLU A 10 25.26 3.02 -8.44
C GLU A 10 24.66 1.94 -9.34
N LEU A 11 24.16 0.85 -8.77
CA LEU A 11 23.44 -0.19 -9.53
C LEU A 11 22.24 0.39 -10.31
N HIS A 12 21.51 1.35 -9.75
CA HIS A 12 20.44 1.99 -10.52
C HIS A 12 20.99 2.85 -11.69
N LYS A 13 22.17 3.46 -11.54
CA LYS A 13 22.82 4.25 -12.60
C LYS A 13 23.36 3.38 -13.73
N GLU A 14 23.61 2.08 -13.50
CA GLU A 14 24.01 1.09 -14.51
C GLU A 14 22.90 0.74 -15.52
N GLY A 15 21.69 1.29 -15.37
CA GLY A 15 20.59 1.14 -16.32
C GLY A 15 19.77 -0.14 -16.13
N GLN A 16 19.35 -0.78 -17.22
CA GLN A 16 18.42 -1.92 -17.17
C GLN A 16 18.99 -3.13 -16.41
N ALA A 17 20.29 -3.41 -16.55
CA ALA A 17 20.94 -4.53 -15.88
C ALA A 17 20.91 -4.38 -14.34
N GLY A 18 21.24 -3.20 -13.83
CA GLY A 18 21.22 -2.97 -12.38
C GLY A 18 19.81 -2.82 -11.82
N GLN A 19 18.85 -2.30 -12.60
CA GLN A 19 17.43 -2.34 -12.20
C GLN A 19 16.91 -3.78 -12.05
N ALA A 20 17.31 -4.70 -12.91
CA ALA A 20 16.94 -6.11 -12.78
C ALA A 20 17.49 -6.73 -11.47
N ILE A 21 18.73 -6.40 -11.10
CA ILE A 21 19.35 -6.86 -9.84
C ILE A 21 18.59 -6.28 -8.63
N LEU A 22 18.25 -4.99 -8.64
CA LEU A 22 17.44 -4.38 -7.57
C LEU A 22 16.07 -5.07 -7.43
N THR A 23 15.44 -5.42 -8.54
CA THR A 23 14.18 -6.16 -8.53
C THR A 23 14.34 -7.55 -7.90
N GLN A 24 15.41 -8.29 -8.22
CA GLN A 24 15.70 -9.58 -7.60
C GLN A 24 15.85 -9.47 -6.07
N TYR A 25 16.60 -8.49 -5.57
CA TYR A 25 16.71 -8.24 -4.13
C TYR A 25 15.35 -7.93 -3.50
N THR A 26 14.53 -7.13 -4.19
CA THR A 26 13.19 -6.79 -3.72
C THR A 26 12.28 -8.03 -3.66
N ARG A 27 12.39 -8.97 -4.61
CA ARG A 27 11.66 -10.24 -4.58
C ARG A 27 12.04 -11.09 -3.37
N TYR A 28 13.34 -11.28 -3.12
CA TYR A 28 13.80 -12.05 -1.97
C TYR A 28 13.36 -11.44 -0.64
N LEU A 29 13.46 -10.11 -0.52
CA LEU A 29 13.01 -9.40 0.66
C LEU A 29 11.49 -9.51 0.85
N THR A 30 10.71 -9.46 -0.23
CA THR A 30 9.26 -9.60 -0.15
C THR A 30 8.84 -11.00 0.28
N ILE A 31 9.52 -12.05 -0.18
CA ILE A 31 9.28 -13.43 0.28
C ILE A 31 9.63 -13.58 1.76
N ALA A 32 10.76 -13.03 2.20
CA ALA A 32 11.16 -13.07 3.61
C ALA A 32 10.15 -12.33 4.51
N LEU A 33 9.69 -11.15 4.09
CA LEU A 33 8.63 -10.41 4.79
C LEU A 33 7.29 -11.16 4.76
N GLY A 34 6.97 -11.83 3.64
CA GLY A 34 5.78 -12.65 3.50
C GLY A 34 5.77 -13.84 4.45
N LEU A 35 6.91 -14.51 4.63
CA LEU A 35 7.06 -15.60 5.59
C LEU A 35 6.91 -15.12 7.04
N LEU A 36 7.49 -13.95 7.34
CA LEU A 36 7.36 -13.30 8.64
C LEU A 36 5.89 -12.93 8.91
N GLN A 37 5.18 -12.35 7.94
CA GLN A 37 3.74 -12.06 8.04
C GLN A 37 2.86 -13.31 8.12
N ALA A 38 3.13 -14.33 7.32
CA ALA A 38 2.39 -15.60 7.39
C ALA A 38 2.51 -16.23 8.78
N THR A 39 3.71 -16.18 9.37
CA THR A 39 3.94 -16.66 10.75
C THR A 39 3.11 -15.87 11.77
N THR A 40 3.07 -14.53 11.68
CA THR A 40 2.22 -13.72 12.58
C THR A 40 0.74 -14.03 12.47
N LEU A 41 0.25 -14.17 11.24
CA LEU A 41 -1.16 -14.42 11.00
C LEU A 41 -1.56 -15.80 11.52
N VAL A 42 -0.71 -16.81 11.32
CA VAL A 42 -0.96 -18.16 11.84
C VAL A 42 -0.86 -18.20 13.37
N SER A 43 0.08 -17.49 13.99
CA SER A 43 0.17 -17.43 15.46
C SER A 43 -1.04 -16.74 16.09
N LEU A 44 -1.56 -15.69 15.46
CA LEU A 44 -2.79 -15.03 15.90
C LEU A 44 -4.06 -15.85 15.67
N ALA A 45 -4.12 -16.59 14.55
CA ALA A 45 -5.21 -17.52 14.30
C ALA A 45 -5.27 -18.61 15.38
N ARG A 46 -4.10 -19.08 15.84
CA ARG A 46 -3.98 -20.03 16.95
C ARG A 46 -4.43 -19.47 18.30
N SER A 47 -4.14 -18.20 18.59
CA SER A 47 -4.58 -17.55 19.85
C SER A 47 -6.06 -17.16 19.86
N GLY A 48 -6.81 -17.42 18.78
CA GLY A 48 -8.24 -17.11 18.67
C GLY A 48 -8.54 -15.61 18.53
N MET A 49 -7.52 -14.75 18.50
CA MET A 49 -7.70 -13.30 18.44
C MET A 49 -7.99 -12.77 17.04
N LEU A 50 -7.79 -13.59 16.01
CA LEU A 50 -7.95 -13.17 14.61
C LEU A 50 -9.43 -13.14 14.17
N PHE A 51 -10.26 -14.03 14.73
CA PHE A 51 -11.71 -14.06 14.49
C PHE A 51 -12.47 -14.18 15.82
N PRO A 52 -12.70 -13.06 16.54
CA PRO A 52 -13.38 -13.08 17.85
C PRO A 52 -14.81 -13.64 17.81
N SER A 53 -15.41 -13.80 16.62
CA SER A 53 -16.76 -14.32 16.40
C SER A 53 -16.83 -15.77 15.91
N CYS A 54 -15.71 -16.47 15.70
CA CYS A 54 -15.70 -17.87 15.27
C CYS A 54 -15.47 -18.81 16.46
N GLN A 55 -16.47 -19.67 16.75
CA GLN A 55 -16.41 -20.68 17.82
C GLN A 55 -15.77 -22.01 17.36
N LEU A 56 -15.44 -22.17 16.08
CA LEU A 56 -14.70 -23.34 15.59
C LEU A 56 -13.19 -23.08 15.69
N PRO A 57 -12.37 -24.03 16.17
CA PRO A 57 -10.94 -23.93 16.12
C PRO A 57 -10.51 -23.86 14.65
N ILE A 58 -10.00 -22.69 14.23
CA ILE A 58 -9.51 -22.43 12.87
C ILE A 58 -8.37 -23.39 12.50
N VAL A 59 -7.68 -23.90 13.53
CA VAL A 59 -6.65 -24.93 13.44
C VAL A 59 -7.23 -26.22 14.03
N PRO A 60 -7.58 -27.23 13.21
CA PRO A 60 -8.23 -28.46 13.67
C PRO A 60 -7.38 -29.27 14.67
N GLU A 61 -6.05 -29.15 14.57
CA GLU A 61 -5.08 -29.81 15.44
C GLU A 61 -3.83 -28.93 15.59
N ASP A 62 -3.33 -28.76 16.82
CA ASP A 62 -2.11 -28.01 17.18
C ASP A 62 -0.80 -28.74 16.72
N ASN A 63 -0.85 -29.38 15.55
CA ASN A 63 0.24 -30.14 14.97
C ASN A 63 1.19 -29.20 14.22
N LEU A 64 2.48 -29.25 14.57
CA LEU A 64 3.54 -28.46 13.93
C LEU A 64 3.54 -28.62 12.39
N TRP A 65 3.19 -29.80 11.89
CA TRP A 65 3.11 -30.04 10.45
C TRP A 65 2.02 -29.22 9.75
N VAL A 66 0.87 -29.04 10.39
CA VAL A 66 -0.25 -28.24 9.83
C VAL A 66 0.13 -26.75 9.83
N ILE A 67 0.81 -26.28 10.88
CA ILE A 67 1.28 -24.90 10.99
C ILE A 67 2.30 -24.57 9.89
N ILE A 68 3.30 -25.44 9.69
CA ILE A 68 4.30 -25.25 8.63
C ILE A 68 3.63 -25.25 7.27
N LEU A 69 2.66 -26.14 7.04
CA LEU A 69 1.91 -26.21 5.78
C LEU A 69 1.11 -24.92 5.55
N MET A 70 0.44 -24.37 6.57
CA MET A 70 -0.28 -23.09 6.47
C MET A 70 0.65 -21.91 6.17
N ILE A 71 1.80 -21.84 6.83
CA ILE A 71 2.79 -20.78 6.56
C ILE A 71 3.30 -20.90 5.12
N PHE A 72 3.58 -22.12 4.66
CA PHE A 72 4.06 -22.36 3.31
C PHE A 72 3.01 -22.02 2.25
N THR A 73 1.74 -22.40 2.44
CA THR A 73 0.66 -22.08 1.50
C THR A 73 0.39 -20.58 1.42
N LEU A 74 0.39 -19.87 2.55
CA LEU A 74 0.27 -18.41 2.57
C LEU A 74 1.45 -17.74 1.86
N THR A 75 2.68 -18.16 2.16
CA THR A 75 3.88 -17.61 1.53
C THR A 75 3.88 -17.90 0.02
N ALA A 76 3.53 -19.12 -0.39
CA ALA A 76 3.40 -19.49 -1.80
C ALA A 76 2.31 -18.65 -2.51
N GLY A 77 1.17 -18.40 -1.84
CA GLY A 77 0.12 -17.51 -2.33
C GLY A 77 0.62 -16.08 -2.55
N THR A 78 1.40 -15.51 -1.63
CA THR A 78 1.99 -14.18 -1.82
C THR A 78 2.99 -14.14 -2.98
N GLY A 79 3.78 -15.20 -3.17
CA GLY A 79 4.68 -15.34 -4.31
C GLY A 79 3.93 -15.42 -5.64
N LEU A 80 2.81 -16.14 -5.68
CA LEU A 80 1.93 -16.21 -6.85
C LEU A 80 1.34 -14.84 -7.18
N ILE A 81 0.85 -14.10 -6.18
CA ILE A 81 0.31 -12.73 -6.37
C ILE A 81 1.39 -11.79 -6.90
N MET A 82 2.60 -11.85 -6.36
CA MET A 82 3.74 -11.06 -6.85
C MET A 82 4.02 -11.38 -8.33
N TRP A 83 4.11 -12.67 -8.67
CA TRP A 83 4.33 -13.12 -10.04
C TRP A 83 3.22 -12.64 -10.99
N MET A 84 1.95 -12.73 -10.57
CA MET A 84 0.83 -12.18 -11.34
C MET A 84 0.93 -10.68 -11.54
N GLY A 85 1.38 -9.93 -10.53
CA GLY A 85 1.58 -8.47 -10.62
C GLY A 85 2.67 -8.10 -11.62
N GLU A 86 3.75 -8.89 -11.69
CA GLU A 86 4.82 -8.71 -12.67
C GLU A 86 4.34 -9.02 -14.09
N LEU A 87 3.63 -10.15 -14.28
CA LEU A 87 3.00 -10.49 -15.56
C LEU A 87 2.02 -9.44 -16.05
N ALA A 88 1.22 -8.87 -15.13
CA ALA A 88 0.31 -7.79 -15.44
C ALA A 88 1.05 -6.50 -15.85
N THR A 89 2.24 -6.26 -15.30
CA THR A 89 3.10 -5.12 -15.70
C THR A 89 3.73 -5.35 -17.07
N GLU A 90 4.17 -6.57 -17.38
CA GLU A 90 4.80 -6.90 -18.67
C GLU A 90 3.81 -6.91 -19.84
N ARG A 91 2.58 -7.39 -19.62
CA ARG A 91 1.56 -7.56 -20.67
C ARG A 91 0.48 -6.48 -20.68
N GLY A 92 0.39 -5.67 -19.64
CA GLY A 92 -0.72 -4.73 -19.41
C GLY A 92 -0.34 -3.25 -19.55
N VAL A 93 -1.31 -2.39 -19.25
CA VAL A 93 -1.16 -0.93 -19.26
C VAL A 93 -0.96 -0.44 -17.83
N GLY A 94 0.28 -0.09 -17.47
CA GLY A 94 0.62 0.52 -16.17
C GLY A 94 1.38 -0.39 -15.22
N ASN A 95 1.27 -0.12 -13.91
CA ASN A 95 1.96 -0.86 -12.86
C ASN A 95 1.04 -1.96 -12.28
N GLY A 96 1.36 -3.22 -12.56
CA GLY A 96 0.53 -4.36 -12.19
C GLY A 96 0.31 -4.54 -10.69
N MET A 97 1.31 -4.22 -9.86
CA MET A 97 1.15 -4.27 -8.40
C MET A 97 0.13 -3.24 -7.90
N SER A 98 0.14 -2.02 -8.46
CA SER A 98 -0.86 -1.00 -8.11
C SER A 98 -2.28 -1.38 -8.55
N LEU A 99 -2.40 -2.06 -9.68
CA LEU A 99 -3.67 -2.53 -10.23
C LEU A 99 -4.26 -3.65 -9.37
N LEU A 100 -3.44 -4.58 -8.89
CA LEU A 100 -3.88 -5.62 -7.96
C LEU A 100 -4.41 -5.03 -6.64
N ILE A 101 -3.72 -4.04 -6.07
CA ILE A 101 -4.19 -3.33 -4.87
C ILE A 101 -5.52 -2.62 -5.16
N PHE A 102 -5.63 -1.95 -6.30
CA PHE A 102 -6.87 -1.31 -6.72
C PHE A 102 -8.04 -2.29 -6.80
N VAL A 103 -7.86 -3.44 -7.45
CA VAL A 103 -8.90 -4.48 -7.55
C VAL A 103 -9.28 -5.04 -6.18
N SER A 104 -8.30 -5.23 -5.29
CA SER A 104 -8.54 -5.71 -3.92
C SER A 104 -9.37 -4.72 -3.09
N ILE A 105 -9.11 -3.42 -3.21
CA ILE A 105 -9.91 -2.39 -2.51
C ILE A 105 -11.29 -2.27 -3.17
N ALA A 106 -11.35 -2.27 -4.50
CA ALA A 106 -12.59 -2.14 -5.26
C ALA A 106 -13.55 -3.31 -5.04
N SER A 107 -13.04 -4.54 -4.86
CA SER A 107 -13.87 -5.72 -4.61
C SER A 107 -14.57 -5.71 -3.25
N GLY A 108 -14.04 -4.96 -2.26
CA GLY A 108 -14.67 -4.76 -0.96
C GLY A 108 -15.78 -3.71 -0.97
N PHE A 109 -15.85 -2.86 -2.00
CA PHE A 109 -16.83 -1.78 -2.06
C PHE A 109 -18.29 -2.29 -2.16
N PRO A 110 -18.63 -3.26 -3.04
CA PRO A 110 -20.01 -3.77 -3.14
C PRO A 110 -20.54 -4.40 -1.85
N SER A 111 -19.71 -5.17 -1.15
CA SER A 111 -20.12 -5.83 0.11
C SER A 111 -20.36 -4.82 1.22
N ALA A 112 -19.48 -3.81 1.36
CA ALA A 112 -19.65 -2.73 2.31
C ALA A 112 -20.92 -1.90 2.02
N MET A 113 -21.20 -1.61 0.74
CA MET A 113 -22.42 -0.93 0.31
C MET A 113 -23.68 -1.73 0.64
N GLY A 114 -23.67 -3.05 0.39
CA GLY A 114 -24.79 -3.93 0.73
C GLY A 114 -25.05 -3.98 2.25
N ALA A 115 -24.00 -3.99 3.06
CA ALA A 115 -24.11 -3.98 4.51
C ALA A 115 -24.75 -2.68 5.04
N ILE A 116 -24.40 -1.53 4.47
CA ILE A 116 -24.97 -0.22 4.86
C ILE A 116 -26.45 -0.16 4.46
N ALA A 117 -26.80 -0.59 3.25
CA ALA A 117 -28.19 -0.61 2.79
C ALA A 117 -29.09 -1.46 3.70
N THR A 118 -28.58 -2.60 4.18
CA THR A 118 -29.34 -3.53 5.01
C THR A 118 -29.43 -3.09 6.48
N SER A 119 -28.39 -2.44 7.01
CA SER A 119 -28.29 -2.12 8.45
C SER A 119 -28.80 -0.73 8.84
N GLN A 120 -28.68 0.27 7.96
CA GLN A 120 -28.96 1.68 8.28
C GLN A 120 -30.10 2.29 7.43
N GLY A 121 -30.66 1.50 6.50
CA GLY A 121 -31.77 1.92 5.63
C GLY A 121 -31.36 2.77 4.42
N TRP A 122 -32.32 2.96 3.50
CA TRP A 122 -32.07 3.57 2.19
C TRP A 122 -31.63 5.04 2.24
N GLY A 123 -32.07 5.80 3.26
CA GLY A 123 -31.71 7.21 3.42
C GLY A 123 -30.21 7.43 3.69
N VAL A 124 -29.64 6.63 4.59
CA VAL A 124 -28.19 6.68 4.90
C VAL A 124 -27.37 6.19 3.71
N PHE A 125 -27.84 5.15 3.03
CA PHE A 125 -27.21 4.61 1.82
C PHE A 125 -27.04 5.68 0.72
N VAL A 126 -28.11 6.42 0.41
CA VAL A 126 -28.05 7.51 -0.58
C VAL A 126 -27.12 8.64 -0.12
N GLY A 127 -27.13 8.98 1.17
CA GLY A 127 -26.21 9.98 1.74
C GLY A 127 -24.74 9.59 1.58
N VAL A 128 -24.39 8.34 1.86
CA VAL A 128 -23.02 7.83 1.71
C VAL A 128 -22.57 7.85 0.25
N ILE A 129 -23.44 7.50 -0.70
CA ILE A 129 -23.14 7.56 -2.14
C ILE A 129 -22.87 8.99 -2.58
N LEU A 130 -23.70 9.95 -2.15
CA LEU A 130 -23.52 11.36 -2.51
C LEU A 130 -22.20 11.92 -1.98
N ILE A 131 -21.87 11.62 -0.72
CA ILE A 131 -20.58 12.03 -0.13
C ILE A 131 -19.43 11.35 -0.87
N GLY A 132 -19.54 10.06 -1.18
CA GLY A 132 -18.52 9.33 -1.94
C GLY A 132 -18.27 9.94 -3.32
N LEU A 133 -19.32 10.28 -4.06
CA LEU A 133 -19.21 10.96 -5.35
C LEU A 133 -18.58 12.35 -5.22
N ALA A 134 -18.96 13.13 -4.19
CA ALA A 134 -18.36 14.43 -3.94
C ALA A 134 -16.85 14.32 -3.64
N VAL A 135 -16.45 13.33 -2.84
CA VAL A 135 -15.04 13.06 -2.54
C VAL A 135 -14.28 12.63 -3.80
N ILE A 136 -14.85 11.74 -4.61
CA ILE A 136 -14.23 11.32 -5.88
C ILE A 136 -14.04 12.52 -6.81
N ALA A 137 -15.07 13.37 -6.96
CA ALA A 137 -14.98 14.57 -7.78
C ALA A 137 -13.88 15.53 -7.29
N LEU A 138 -13.77 15.73 -5.97
CA LEU A 138 -12.73 16.55 -5.37
C LEU A 138 -11.33 15.96 -5.60
N VAL A 139 -11.16 14.65 -5.40
CA VAL A 139 -9.89 13.96 -5.66
C VAL A 139 -9.49 14.08 -7.13
N VAL A 140 -10.41 13.86 -8.06
CA VAL A 140 -10.14 14.00 -9.51
C VAL A 140 -9.77 15.44 -9.86
N PHE A 141 -10.44 16.44 -9.28
CA PHE A 141 -10.14 17.85 -9.49
C PHE A 141 -8.72 18.22 -9.01
N VAL A 142 -8.32 17.75 -7.82
CA VAL A 142 -6.97 17.97 -7.28
C VAL A 142 -5.92 17.23 -8.10
N GLU A 143 -6.17 15.98 -8.49
CA GLU A 143 -5.21 15.15 -9.24
C GLU A 143 -4.99 15.67 -10.67
N GLN A 144 -6.02 16.23 -11.31
CA GLN A 144 -5.89 16.86 -12.62
C GLN A 144 -5.31 18.28 -12.56
N SER A 145 -5.17 18.86 -11.36
CA SER A 145 -4.58 20.19 -11.20
C SER A 145 -3.08 20.16 -11.47
N GLN A 146 -2.66 21.00 -12.43
CA GLN A 146 -1.28 21.13 -12.84
C GLN A 146 -0.89 22.60 -13.00
N ARG A 147 0.30 22.94 -12.53
CA ARG A 147 0.92 24.23 -12.76
C ARG A 147 1.68 24.19 -14.08
N ARG A 148 1.27 25.03 -15.04
CA ARG A 148 1.95 25.15 -16.33
C ARG A 148 3.03 26.21 -16.24
N ILE A 149 4.30 25.80 -16.29
CA ILE A 149 5.44 26.73 -16.32
C ILE A 149 5.89 26.90 -17.79
N PRO A 150 5.82 28.12 -18.37
CA PRO A 150 6.24 28.35 -19.75
C PRO A 150 7.75 28.20 -19.88
N VAL A 151 8.18 27.43 -20.88
CA VAL A 151 9.59 27.24 -21.22
C VAL A 151 9.79 27.60 -22.69
N GLN A 152 10.84 28.37 -22.94
CA GLN A 152 11.22 28.75 -24.29
C GLN A 152 12.37 27.85 -24.73
N TYR A 153 12.11 26.97 -25.71
CA TYR A 153 13.19 26.24 -26.37
C TYR A 153 14.06 27.20 -27.17
N ALA A 154 15.36 26.94 -27.18
CA ALA A 154 16.33 27.75 -27.90
C ALA A 154 15.93 27.86 -29.38
N LYS A 155 15.80 29.10 -29.86
CA LYS A 155 15.45 29.38 -31.26
C LYS A 155 16.68 29.16 -32.14
N ARG A 156 16.51 28.53 -33.30
CA ARG A 156 17.55 28.50 -34.33
C ARG A 156 17.39 29.72 -35.22
N MET A 157 18.37 30.60 -35.25
CA MET A 157 18.41 31.73 -36.18
C MET A 157 18.83 31.23 -37.56
N ILE A 158 18.03 31.48 -38.60
CA ILE A 158 18.40 31.25 -39.99
C ILE A 158 18.36 32.62 -40.68
N GLY A 159 19.54 33.20 -40.95
CA GLY A 159 19.66 34.57 -41.46
C GLY A 159 19.16 35.64 -40.48
N ARG A 160 18.39 36.63 -40.96
CA ARG A 160 17.78 37.71 -40.13
C ARG A 160 16.42 37.32 -39.51
N ARG A 161 15.89 36.13 -39.76
CA ARG A 161 14.60 35.69 -39.22
C ARG A 161 14.79 34.60 -38.16
N THR A 162 14.28 34.86 -36.97
CA THR A 162 14.06 33.82 -35.95
C THR A 162 12.86 33.00 -36.39
N VAL A 163 13.09 31.77 -36.86
CA VAL A 163 12.03 30.81 -37.23
C VAL A 163 12.02 29.71 -36.18
N GLY A 164 10.84 29.41 -35.64
CA GLY A 164 10.70 28.44 -34.56
C GLY A 164 10.85 29.09 -33.19
N GLY A 165 9.80 28.97 -32.39
CA GLY A 165 9.69 29.61 -31.08
C GLY A 165 8.27 29.51 -30.54
N THR A 166 7.61 28.36 -30.73
CA THR A 166 6.36 28.08 -30.03
C THR A 166 6.69 27.97 -28.55
N SER A 167 6.06 28.80 -27.71
CA SER A 167 6.13 28.67 -26.26
C SER A 167 5.52 27.32 -25.89
N THR A 168 6.33 26.41 -25.37
CA THR A 168 5.85 25.18 -24.74
C THR A 168 5.77 25.41 -23.24
N TYR A 169 5.00 24.62 -22.52
CA TYR A 169 5.00 24.62 -21.06
C TYR A 169 5.38 23.23 -20.56
N ILE A 170 6.08 23.19 -19.43
CA ILE A 170 6.27 21.95 -18.68
C ILE A 170 5.13 21.89 -17.65
N PRO A 171 4.25 20.87 -17.72
CA PRO A 171 3.24 20.66 -16.70
C PRO A 171 3.89 20.08 -15.44
N ILE A 172 3.70 20.77 -14.32
CA ILE A 172 4.07 20.29 -12.99
C ILE A 172 2.77 19.94 -12.28
N LYS A 173 2.50 18.65 -12.07
CA LYS A 173 1.34 18.20 -11.28
C LYS A 173 1.48 18.66 -9.83
N VAL A 174 0.34 18.93 -9.17
CA VAL A 174 0.33 19.29 -7.73
C VAL A 174 0.81 18.12 -6.88
N ASN A 175 0.41 16.89 -7.21
CA ASN A 175 0.92 15.66 -6.61
C ASN A 175 1.80 14.91 -7.61
N MET A 176 3.12 14.89 -7.37
CA MET A 176 4.05 14.10 -8.19
C MET A 176 4.21 12.66 -7.71
N ALA A 177 3.94 12.41 -6.43
CA ALA A 177 4.21 11.13 -5.78
C ALA A 177 3.06 10.12 -5.93
N GLY A 178 1.87 10.58 -6.34
CA GLY A 178 0.71 9.74 -6.60
C GLY A 178 0.23 9.01 -5.34
N VAL A 179 0.00 7.70 -5.45
CA VAL A 179 -0.55 6.84 -4.37
C VAL A 179 0.54 6.19 -3.51
N ILE A 180 1.80 6.23 -3.95
CA ILE A 180 2.93 5.54 -3.30
C ILE A 180 3.15 6.01 -1.85
N PRO A 181 3.14 7.32 -1.51
CA PRO A 181 3.31 7.82 -0.15
C PRO A 181 2.30 7.26 0.85
N VAL A 182 1.03 7.17 0.45
CA VAL A 182 -0.06 6.69 1.29
C VAL A 182 0.13 5.21 1.65
N ILE A 183 0.59 4.40 0.69
CA ILE A 183 0.90 2.98 0.90
C ILE A 183 2.11 2.80 1.81
N PHE A 184 3.13 3.66 1.68
CA PHE A 184 4.29 3.62 2.58
C PHE A 184 3.92 4.06 3.99
N ALA A 185 3.07 5.08 4.15
CA ALA A 185 2.59 5.52 5.46
C ALA A 185 1.80 4.40 6.16
N SER A 186 0.88 3.75 5.45
CA SER A 186 0.08 2.65 6.03
C SER A 186 0.92 1.42 6.36
N SER A 187 1.85 1.02 5.50
CA SER A 187 2.76 -0.11 5.79
C SER A 187 3.73 0.20 6.94
N MET A 188 4.24 1.42 7.04
CA MET A 188 5.10 1.84 8.16
C MET A 188 4.35 1.82 9.50
N LEU A 189 3.10 2.30 9.53
CA LEU A 189 2.27 2.26 10.74
C LEU A 189 1.78 0.85 11.09
N ALA A 190 1.81 -0.09 10.15
CA ALA A 190 1.48 -1.49 10.40
C ALA A 190 2.65 -2.28 11.05
N LEU A 191 3.90 -1.79 10.97
CA LEU A 191 5.05 -2.50 11.55
C LEU A 191 4.99 -2.60 13.09
N PRO A 192 4.69 -1.52 13.85
CA PRO A 192 4.59 -1.62 15.31
C PRO A 192 3.48 -2.57 15.76
N SER A 193 2.32 -2.55 15.09
CA SER A 193 1.21 -3.45 15.41
C SER A 193 1.58 -4.91 15.14
N MET A 194 2.37 -5.16 14.09
CA MET A 194 2.92 -6.49 13.82
C MET A 194 3.89 -6.96 14.91
N VAL A 195 4.75 -6.09 15.42
CA VAL A 195 5.68 -6.42 16.52
C VAL A 195 4.93 -6.71 17.83
N VAL A 196 3.87 -5.94 18.12
CA VAL A 196 2.99 -6.19 19.26
C VAL A 196 2.36 -7.58 19.20
N GLN A 197 1.94 -8.03 18.02
CA GLN A 197 1.34 -9.35 17.82
C GLN A 197 2.30 -10.51 18.11
N PHE A 198 3.61 -10.32 17.92
CA PHE A 198 4.61 -11.33 18.29
C PHE A 198 4.85 -11.43 19.80
N ASN A 199 4.57 -10.36 20.55
CA ASN A 199 4.87 -10.28 21.98
C ASN A 199 3.64 -10.53 22.87
N THR A 200 2.56 -11.04 22.30
CA THR A 200 1.42 -11.52 23.09
C THR A 200 1.85 -12.80 23.82
N ARG A 201 1.99 -12.72 25.15
CA ARG A 201 2.32 -13.89 25.98
C ARG A 201 1.17 -14.89 25.99
N THR A 202 1.52 -16.16 26.23
CA THR A 202 0.58 -17.29 26.39
C THR A 202 -0.51 -17.04 27.43
N ASP A 203 -0.27 -16.14 28.39
CA ASP A 203 -1.22 -15.75 29.45
C ASP A 203 -2.28 -14.73 28.99
N GLY A 204 -2.27 -14.29 27.72
CA GLY A 204 -3.17 -13.26 27.19
C GLY A 204 -2.87 -11.83 27.67
N THR A 205 -1.81 -11.64 28.46
CA THR A 205 -1.37 -10.33 28.94
C THR A 205 -0.35 -9.71 27.99
N LEU A 206 -0.61 -8.47 27.57
CA LEU A 206 0.34 -7.68 26.80
C LEU A 206 1.26 -6.91 27.75
N PRO A 207 2.57 -6.79 27.46
CA PRO A 207 3.44 -5.82 28.13
C PRO A 207 2.85 -4.41 28.06
N ASP A 208 3.09 -3.57 29.08
CA ASP A 208 2.52 -2.20 29.15
C ASP A 208 2.83 -1.36 27.90
N TRP A 209 4.04 -1.52 27.34
CA TRP A 209 4.42 -0.85 26.09
C TRP A 209 3.62 -1.35 24.89
N ALA A 210 3.30 -2.65 24.85
CA ALA A 210 2.57 -3.26 23.75
C ALA A 210 1.08 -2.91 23.82
N LEU A 211 0.51 -2.80 25.03
CA LEU A 211 -0.83 -2.28 25.26
C LEU A 211 -0.93 -0.80 24.88
N TRP A 212 0.08 0.00 25.22
CA TRP A 212 0.16 1.40 24.81
C TRP A 212 0.19 1.54 23.28
N VAL A 213 1.02 0.75 22.60
CA VAL A 213 1.06 0.74 21.12
C VAL A 213 -0.28 0.28 20.55
N GLN A 214 -0.89 -0.78 21.06
CA GLN A 214 -2.17 -1.27 20.56
C GLN A 214 -3.30 -0.25 20.73
N THR A 215 -3.30 0.49 21.84
CA THR A 215 -4.34 1.49 22.13
C THR A 215 -4.15 2.74 21.27
N ASN A 216 -2.92 3.24 21.16
CA ASN A 216 -2.59 4.48 20.43
C ASN A 216 -2.38 4.30 18.92
N PHE A 217 -2.18 3.07 18.43
CA PHE A 217 -2.08 2.74 17.01
C PHE A 217 -3.25 1.89 16.52
N SER A 218 -4.35 1.83 17.28
CA SER A 218 -5.63 1.34 16.78
C SER A 218 -6.22 2.36 15.79
N GLY A 219 -6.84 1.86 14.71
CA GLY A 219 -7.33 2.69 13.60
C GLY A 219 -8.38 3.75 13.96
N SER A 220 -8.93 3.71 15.18
CA SER A 220 -9.88 4.69 15.72
C SER A 220 -9.25 5.74 16.65
N SER A 221 -7.98 5.60 17.00
CA SER A 221 -7.31 6.53 17.91
C SER A 221 -6.92 7.84 17.20
N PRO A 222 -7.10 9.01 17.84
CA PRO A 222 -6.70 10.30 17.25
C PRO A 222 -5.19 10.38 16.95
N LEU A 223 -4.36 9.73 17.76
CA LEU A 223 -2.91 9.70 17.56
C LEU A 223 -2.54 8.97 16.27
N TYR A 224 -3.16 7.82 16.00
CA TYR A 224 -2.98 7.11 14.73
C TYR A 224 -3.36 7.96 13.53
N MET A 225 -4.49 8.68 13.59
CA MET A 225 -4.93 9.54 12.49
C MET A 225 -3.94 10.69 12.23
N VAL A 226 -3.50 11.37 13.28
CA VAL A 226 -2.51 12.47 13.16
C VAL A 226 -1.19 11.95 12.62
N ALA A 227 -0.69 10.84 13.14
CA ALA A 227 0.56 10.22 12.67
C ALA A 227 0.45 9.79 11.19
N TYR A 228 -0.67 9.18 10.80
CA TYR A 228 -0.94 8.78 9.42
C TYR A 228 -0.99 9.97 8.47
N THR A 229 -1.68 11.06 8.86
CA THR A 229 -1.73 12.27 8.05
C THR A 229 -0.35 12.93 7.93
N LEU A 230 0.40 13.05 9.03
CA LEU A 230 1.74 13.64 9.01
C LEU A 230 2.73 12.82 8.18
N LEU A 231 2.71 11.49 8.31
CA LEU A 231 3.56 10.61 7.49
C LEU A 231 3.18 10.68 6.02
N THR A 232 1.88 10.72 5.71
CA THR A 232 1.42 10.87 4.33
C THR A 232 1.93 12.17 3.72
N ILE A 233 1.77 13.30 4.42
CA ILE A 233 2.27 14.60 3.97
C ILE A 233 3.81 14.62 3.89
N GLY A 234 4.50 13.97 4.82
CA GLY A 234 5.96 13.91 4.83
C GLY A 234 6.56 13.07 3.70
N PHE A 235 5.81 12.10 3.18
CA PHE A 235 6.23 11.25 2.06
C PHE A 235 5.78 11.76 0.68
N THR A 236 4.78 12.66 0.60
CA THR A 236 4.33 13.32 -0.64
C THR A 236 5.22 14.48 -1.02
#